data_AF-A0A1G1WG88-F1
#
_entry.id   AF-A0A1G1WG88-F1
#
_cell.length_a   1.000
_cell.length_b   1.000
_cell.length_c   1.000
_cell.angle_alpha   90.00
_cell.angle_beta   90.00
_cell.angle_gamma   90.00
#
_symmetry.space_group_name_H-M   'P 1'
#
loop_
_entity.id
_entity.type
_entity.pdbx_description
1 polymer ?
#
loop_
_entity_poly.entity_id
_entity_poly.type
_entity_poly.pdbx_seq_one_letter_code
_entity_poly.pdbx_strand_id
1 'polypeptide(L)'
;MADKNISNPLEELYTDNSQVDTANLLSILKPFIRLHKETGTVIFTPLGISLSANKKIVLLFLAKKALFLLGVIASEPLAPKDVKLEFGKNIPPGTIDAALKRFSEKGPLRGQDGKYFIPDFNLPQVQEMFSKFNDK
;
A
#
# COMPACT_ATOMS: atom_id res chain seq x y z
N MET A 1 -47.73 20.15 14.50
CA MET A 1 -46.94 20.19 13.25
C MET A 1 -45.96 19.05 13.34
N ALA A 2 -46.11 18.03 12.50
CA ALA A 2 -45.39 16.76 12.63
C ALA A 2 -44.04 16.85 11.94
N ASP A 3 -42.99 16.58 12.72
CA ASP A 3 -41.62 16.37 12.24
C ASP A 3 -41.59 15.25 11.20
N LYS A 4 -41.14 15.58 9.99
CA LYS A 4 -40.73 14.61 8.97
C LYS A 4 -39.29 14.93 8.57
N ASN A 5 -38.34 14.68 9.47
CA ASN A 5 -36.99 14.34 9.03
C ASN A 5 -36.99 12.84 8.75
N ILE A 6 -37.38 12.49 7.53
CA ILE A 6 -37.05 11.19 6.96
C ILE A 6 -35.62 11.34 6.46
N SER A 7 -34.66 11.27 7.38
CA SER A 7 -33.27 10.99 7.02
C SER A 7 -33.27 9.62 6.35
N ASN A 8 -32.88 9.57 5.08
CA ASN A 8 -32.78 8.32 4.35
C ASN A 8 -31.84 7.38 5.15
N PRO A 9 -32.20 6.14 5.50
CA PRO A 9 -31.33 5.26 6.29
C PRO A 9 -29.95 5.01 5.64
N LEU A 10 -29.87 5.17 4.31
CA LEU A 10 -28.61 5.10 3.58
C LEU A 10 -27.73 6.35 3.77
N GLU A 11 -28.27 7.46 4.30
CA GLU A 11 -27.48 8.62 4.71
C GLU A 11 -26.56 8.31 5.89
N GLU A 12 -26.87 7.28 6.70
CA GLU A 12 -25.95 6.77 7.74
C GLU A 12 -24.71 6.08 7.13
N LEU A 13 -24.73 5.73 5.84
CA LEU A 13 -23.55 5.21 5.13
C LEU A 13 -22.59 6.32 4.71
N TYR A 14 -23.02 7.59 4.75
CA TYR A 14 -22.10 8.70 4.53
C TYR A 14 -21.18 8.81 5.73
N THR A 15 -19.91 8.49 5.49
CA THR A 15 -18.83 8.78 6.42
C THR A 15 -18.01 9.92 5.84
N ASP A 16 -17.80 10.98 6.62
CA ASP A 16 -16.84 12.04 6.28
C ASP A 16 -15.40 11.51 6.20
N ASN A 17 -15.17 10.28 6.70
CA ASN A 17 -13.91 9.58 6.65
C ASN A 17 -13.89 8.58 5.48
N SER A 18 -13.59 9.07 4.29
CA SER A 18 -12.83 8.29 3.29
C SER A 18 -11.36 8.10 3.71
N GLN A 19 -11.03 8.33 4.98
CA GLN A 19 -9.67 8.43 5.45
C GLN A 19 -9.07 7.04 5.57
N VAL A 20 -8.31 6.66 4.54
CA VAL A 20 -7.15 5.80 4.72
C VAL A 20 -6.52 6.15 6.07
N ASP A 21 -6.40 5.18 6.97
CA ASP A 21 -5.76 5.37 8.26
C ASP A 21 -4.26 5.64 8.02
N THR A 22 -3.93 6.91 7.80
CA THR A 22 -2.59 7.38 7.51
C THR A 22 -1.65 7.12 8.69
N ALA A 23 -2.16 7.08 9.91
CA ALA A 23 -1.41 6.70 11.09
C ALA A 23 -1.02 5.22 11.04
N ASN A 24 -1.96 4.35 10.63
CA ASN A 24 -1.67 2.93 10.41
C ASN A 24 -0.67 2.72 9.26
N LEU A 25 -0.85 3.40 8.12
CA LEU A 25 0.10 3.35 7.01
C LEU A 25 1.51 3.78 7.45
N LEU A 26 1.61 4.87 8.22
CA LEU A 26 2.87 5.32 8.79
C LEU A 26 3.47 4.28 9.74
N SER A 27 2.66 3.66 10.60
CA SER A 27 3.13 2.64 11.54
C SER A 27 3.76 1.45 10.84
N ILE A 28 3.21 1.02 9.70
CA ILE A 28 3.75 -0.08 8.89
C ILE A 28 5.03 0.36 8.18
N LEU A 29 5.05 1.55 7.57
CA LEU A 29 6.17 1.98 6.74
C LEU A 29 7.41 2.44 7.54
N LYS A 30 7.20 3.14 8.67
CA LYS A 30 8.25 3.81 9.44
C LYS A 30 9.39 2.89 9.90
N PRO A 31 9.19 1.61 10.26
CA PRO A 31 10.30 0.73 10.59
C PRO A 31 11.17 0.35 9.39
N PHE A 32 10.57 0.26 8.19
CA PHE A 32 11.19 -0.42 7.04
C PHE A 32 11.68 0.50 5.92
N ILE A 33 11.10 1.69 5.79
CA ILE A 33 11.46 2.61 4.70
C ILE A 33 11.61 4.06 5.17
N ARG A 34 12.29 4.85 4.36
CA ARG A 34 12.28 6.32 4.33
C ARG A 34 11.93 6.77 2.93
N LEU A 35 11.34 7.96 2.80
CA LEU A 35 11.07 8.59 1.52
C LEU A 35 12.01 9.79 1.38
N HIS A 36 12.72 9.87 0.26
CA HIS A 36 13.50 11.06 -0.06
C HIS A 36 12.54 12.23 -0.33
N LYS A 37 12.73 13.36 0.36
CA LYS A 37 11.75 14.46 0.41
C LYS A 37 11.51 15.11 -0.95
N GLU A 38 12.53 15.19 -1.80
CA GLU A 38 12.45 15.89 -3.08
C GLU A 38 12.05 14.99 -4.25
N THR A 39 12.47 13.73 -4.20
CA THR A 39 12.32 12.80 -5.34
C THR A 39 11.24 11.75 -5.11
N GLY A 40 10.75 11.60 -3.87
CA GLY A 40 9.86 10.51 -3.49
C GLY A 40 10.52 9.13 -3.55
N THR A 41 11.84 9.05 -3.69
CA THR A 41 12.56 7.78 -3.78
C THR A 41 12.41 6.98 -2.49
N VAL A 42 12.09 5.69 -2.62
CA VAL A 42 11.95 4.77 -1.49
C VAL A 42 13.32 4.25 -1.09
N ILE A 43 13.71 4.50 0.17
CA ILE A 43 14.98 4.06 0.74
C ILE A 43 14.68 3.03 1.82
N PHE A 44 15.11 1.78 1.64
CA PHE A 44 14.91 0.73 2.63
C PHE A 44 15.85 0.93 3.83
N THR A 45 15.32 0.82 5.04
CA THR A 45 16.12 0.77 6.28
C THR A 45 16.81 -0.60 6.39
N PRO A 46 17.75 -0.79 7.34
CA PRO A 46 18.32 -2.12 7.59
C PRO A 46 17.27 -3.20 7.88
N LEU A 47 16.21 -2.86 8.62
CA LEU A 47 15.07 -3.76 8.84
C LEU A 47 14.30 -4.03 7.55
N GLY A 48 14.10 -3.02 6.70
CA GLY A 48 13.47 -3.20 5.38
C GLY A 48 14.30 -4.09 4.45
N ILE A 49 15.63 -3.98 4.51
CA ILE A 49 16.56 -4.80 3.71
C ILE A 49 16.55 -6.26 4.17
N SER A 50 16.36 -6.55 5.46
CA SER A 50 16.31 -7.92 5.96
C SER A 50 15.00 -8.66 5.65
N LEU A 51 13.97 -7.95 5.17
CA LEU A 51 12.70 -8.56 4.78
C LEU A 51 12.83 -9.49 3.57
N SER A 52 11.90 -10.45 3.50
CA SER A 52 11.74 -11.29 2.31
C SER A 52 11.33 -10.46 1.09
N ALA A 53 11.67 -10.95 -0.10
CA ALA A 53 11.30 -10.30 -1.37
C ALA A 53 9.81 -9.93 -1.43
N ASN A 54 8.95 -10.86 -1.02
CA ASN A 54 7.51 -10.68 -0.94
C ASN A 54 7.09 -9.47 -0.10
N LYS A 55 7.69 -9.30 1.09
CA LYS A 55 7.37 -8.18 1.99
C LYS A 55 7.92 -6.86 1.44
N LYS A 56 9.11 -6.87 0.82
CA LYS A 56 9.67 -5.70 0.15
C LYS A 56 8.77 -5.22 -0.99
N ILE A 57 8.24 -6.13 -1.79
CA ILE A 57 7.31 -5.81 -2.88
C ILE A 57 6.06 -5.14 -2.31
N VAL A 58 5.44 -5.69 -1.27
CA VAL A 58 4.28 -5.05 -0.62
C VAL A 58 4.60 -3.67 -0.06
N LEU A 59 5.78 -3.50 0.57
CA LEU A 59 6.24 -2.19 1.05
C LEU A 59 6.38 -1.16 -0.07
N LEU A 60 6.84 -1.55 -1.26
CA LEU A 60 6.92 -0.64 -2.40
C LEU A 60 5.54 -0.10 -2.78
N PHE A 61 4.51 -0.96 -2.84
CA PHE A 61 3.15 -0.52 -3.14
C PHE A 61 2.57 0.38 -2.04
N LEU A 62 2.81 0.07 -0.76
CA LEU A 62 2.43 0.96 0.33
C LEU A 62 3.15 2.31 0.27
N ALA A 63 4.42 2.32 -0.13
CA ALA A 63 5.19 3.54 -0.30
C ALA A 63 4.63 4.42 -1.43
N LYS A 64 4.23 3.81 -2.57
CA LYS A 64 3.57 4.54 -3.66
C LYS A 64 2.20 5.08 -3.24
N LYS A 65 1.41 4.32 -2.48
CA LYS A 65 0.18 4.83 -1.86
C LYS A 65 0.47 6.05 -0.98
N ALA A 66 1.48 5.97 -0.11
CA ALA A 66 1.86 7.11 0.74
C ALA A 66 2.26 8.34 -0.10
N LEU A 67 3.04 8.16 -1.16
CA LEU A 67 3.43 9.26 -2.06
C LEU A 67 2.23 9.87 -2.80
N PHE A 68 1.26 9.04 -3.19
CA PHE A 68 0.01 9.49 -3.82
C PHE A 68 -0.84 10.30 -2.84
N LEU A 69 -1.02 9.81 -1.61
CA LEU A 69 -1.75 10.53 -0.55
C LEU A 69 -1.06 11.85 -0.14
N LEU A 70 0.27 11.91 -0.23
CA LEU A 70 1.06 13.12 0.00
C LEU A 70 1.05 14.09 -1.20
N GLY A 71 0.41 13.73 -2.32
CA GLY A 71 0.37 14.54 -3.54
C GLY A 71 1.71 14.62 -4.30
N VAL A 72 2.68 13.75 -3.97
CA VAL A 72 4.01 13.74 -4.62
C VAL A 72 3.95 13.08 -6.00
N ILE A 73 3.04 12.12 -6.18
CA ILE A 73 2.79 11.46 -7.46
C ILE A 73 1.30 11.51 -7.81
N ALA A 74 0.99 11.57 -9.10
CA ALA A 74 -0.40 11.64 -9.58
C ALA A 74 -1.13 10.28 -9.59
N SER A 75 -0.42 9.16 -9.42
CA SER A 75 -0.96 7.82 -9.61
C SER A 75 -0.20 6.80 -8.75
N GLU A 76 -0.91 6.02 -7.93
CA GLU A 76 -0.34 4.94 -7.12
C GLU A 76 -0.08 3.59 -7.85
N PRO A 77 -0.85 3.18 -8.89
CA PRO A 77 -0.64 1.87 -9.49
C PRO A 77 0.68 1.74 -10.24
N LEU A 78 1.38 0.61 -10.06
CA LEU A 78 2.64 0.30 -10.73
C LEU A 78 2.49 -0.83 -11.75
N ALA A 79 3.14 -0.71 -12.91
CA ALA A 79 3.27 -1.81 -13.84
C ALA A 79 4.37 -2.79 -13.38
N PRO A 80 4.33 -4.08 -13.78
CA PRO A 80 5.39 -5.05 -13.46
C PRO A 80 6.79 -4.58 -13.86
N LYS A 81 6.92 -3.87 -14.98
CA LYS A 81 8.19 -3.30 -15.43
C LYS A 81 8.76 -2.26 -14.46
N ASP A 82 7.90 -1.46 -13.83
CA ASP A 82 8.31 -0.40 -12.90
C ASP A 82 8.77 -1.03 -11.58
N VAL A 83 8.07 -2.06 -11.12
CA VAL A 83 8.48 -2.85 -9.95
C VAL A 83 9.85 -3.51 -10.18
N LYS A 84 10.07 -4.09 -11.36
CA LYS A 84 11.36 -4.68 -11.74
C LYS A 84 12.48 -3.64 -11.79
N LEU A 85 12.19 -2.44 -12.28
CA LEU A 85 13.15 -1.35 -12.33
C LEU A 85 13.54 -0.89 -10.91
N GLU A 86 12.57 -0.71 -10.03
CA GLU A 86 12.80 -0.29 -8.63
C GLU A 86 13.66 -1.29 -7.85
N PHE A 87 13.45 -2.60 -8.05
CA PHE A 87 14.27 -3.61 -7.37
C PHE A 87 15.57 -3.95 -8.10
N GLY A 88 15.66 -3.70 -9.41
CA GLY A 88 16.83 -3.99 -10.23
C GLY A 88 17.34 -5.43 -10.02
N LYS A 89 18.61 -5.57 -9.65
CA LYS A 89 19.25 -6.88 -9.41
C LYS A 89 18.97 -7.45 -8.01
N ASN A 90 18.27 -6.72 -7.14
CA ASN A 90 18.03 -7.14 -5.75
C ASN A 90 16.97 -8.25 -5.62
N ILE A 91 16.02 -8.32 -6.57
CA ILE A 91 14.99 -9.35 -6.62
C ILE A 91 14.89 -9.86 -8.07
N PRO A 92 14.98 -11.19 -8.32
CA PRO A 92 14.85 -11.72 -9.67
C PRO A 92 13.50 -11.37 -10.32
N PRO A 93 13.47 -11.04 -11.63
CA PRO A 93 12.22 -10.67 -12.33
C PRO A 93 11.11 -11.72 -12.21
N GLY A 94 11.45 -13.02 -12.32
CA GLY A 94 10.47 -14.09 -12.17
C GLY A 94 9.89 -14.20 -10.76
N THR A 95 10.67 -13.84 -9.73
CA THR A 95 10.15 -13.75 -8.35
C THR A 95 9.16 -12.60 -8.21
N ILE A 96 9.42 -11.46 -8.86
CA ILE A 96 8.50 -10.32 -8.88
C ILE A 96 7.20 -10.72 -9.58
N ASP A 97 7.28 -11.31 -10.78
CA ASP A 97 6.10 -11.72 -11.55
C ASP A 97 5.23 -12.72 -10.77
N ALA A 98 5.87 -13.73 -10.17
CA ALA A 98 5.17 -14.70 -9.33
C ALA A 98 4.52 -14.05 -8.10
N ALA A 99 5.21 -13.10 -7.45
CA ALA A 99 4.67 -12.38 -6.30
C ALA A 99 3.47 -11.50 -6.69
N LEU A 100 3.57 -10.73 -7.77
CA LEU A 100 2.47 -9.89 -8.28
C LEU A 100 1.24 -10.73 -8.59
N LYS A 101 1.40 -11.82 -9.33
CA LYS A 101 0.30 -12.75 -9.64
C LYS A 101 -0.33 -13.32 -8.37
N ARG A 102 0.49 -13.86 -7.46
CA ARG A 102 0.01 -14.43 -6.19
C ARG A 102 -0.75 -13.39 -5.36
N PHE A 103 -0.22 -12.18 -5.26
CA PHE A 103 -0.83 -11.13 -4.46
C PHE A 103 -2.07 -10.53 -5.09
N SER A 104 -2.20 -10.54 -6.42
CA SER A 104 -3.45 -10.13 -7.07
C SER A 104 -4.57 -11.16 -6.92
N GLU A 105 -4.23 -12.45 -6.87
CA GLU A 105 -5.22 -13.53 -6.76
C GLU A 105 -5.67 -13.76 -5.31
N LYS A 106 -4.73 -13.74 -4.35
CA LYS A 106 -4.96 -14.16 -2.96
C LYS A 106 -4.39 -13.21 -1.90
N GLY A 107 -3.87 -12.07 -2.32
CA GLY A 107 -3.17 -11.14 -1.44
C GLY A 107 -3.76 -9.73 -1.47
N PRO A 108 -2.96 -8.76 -1.00
CA PRO A 108 -3.44 -7.39 -0.81
C PRO A 108 -3.48 -6.58 -2.10
N LEU A 109 -2.98 -7.09 -3.23
CA LEU A 109 -2.95 -6.34 -4.48
C LEU A 109 -4.25 -6.52 -5.28
N ARG A 110 -4.59 -5.51 -6.07
CA ARG A 110 -5.59 -5.59 -7.15
C ARG A 110 -4.97 -5.12 -8.45
N GLY A 111 -5.39 -5.75 -9.54
CA GLY A 111 -4.97 -5.40 -10.89
C GLY A 111 -5.95 -4.42 -11.53
N GLN A 112 -5.43 -3.39 -12.19
CA GLN A 112 -6.19 -2.45 -13.00
C GLN A 112 -5.31 -2.01 -14.18
N ASP A 113 -5.79 -2.20 -15.42
CA ASP A 113 -5.10 -1.79 -16.64
C ASP A 113 -3.64 -2.27 -16.75
N GLY A 114 -3.39 -3.53 -16.35
CA GLY A 114 -2.05 -4.14 -16.35
C GLY A 114 -1.10 -3.59 -15.26
N LYS A 115 -1.62 -2.78 -14.34
CA LYS A 115 -0.92 -2.26 -13.16
C LYS A 115 -1.51 -2.84 -11.89
N TYR A 116 -0.79 -2.69 -10.79
CA TYR A 116 -1.16 -3.21 -9.48
C TYR A 116 -1.14 -2.10 -8.44
N PHE A 117 -2.03 -2.20 -7.46
CA PHE A 117 -2.07 -1.31 -6.30
C PHE A 117 -2.66 -2.04 -5.09
N ILE A 118 -2.53 -1.45 -3.90
CA ILE A 118 -3.20 -1.92 -2.68
C ILE A 118 -4.44 -1.03 -2.50
N PRO A 119 -5.67 -1.54 -2.64
CA PRO A 119 -6.85 -0.75 -2.32
C PRO A 119 -6.96 -0.54 -0.81
N ASP A 120 -7.66 0.51 -0.39
CA ASP A 120 -7.74 0.90 1.00
C ASP A 120 -8.38 -0.18 1.90
N PHE A 121 -9.38 -0.89 1.37
CA PHE A 121 -10.04 -2.01 2.05
C PHE A 121 -9.11 -3.22 2.30
N ASN A 122 -7.93 -3.28 1.67
CA ASN A 122 -6.93 -4.33 1.91
C ASN A 122 -5.84 -3.92 2.90
N LEU A 123 -5.81 -2.68 3.40
CA LEU A 123 -4.80 -2.24 4.38
C LEU A 123 -4.78 -3.09 5.67
N PRO A 124 -5.93 -3.53 6.23
CA PRO A 124 -5.92 -4.43 7.39
C PRO A 124 -5.17 -5.73 7.13
N GLN A 125 -5.35 -6.34 5.95
CA GLN A 125 -4.60 -7.54 5.56
C GLN A 125 -3.08 -7.28 5.52
N VAL A 126 -2.68 -6.10 5.02
CA VAL A 126 -1.26 -5.73 5.01
C VAL A 126 -0.74 -5.56 6.43
N GLN A 127 -1.49 -4.93 7.32
CA GLN A 127 -1.11 -4.79 8.72
C GLN A 127 -0.84 -6.15 9.37
N GLU A 128 -1.69 -7.16 9.14
CA GLU A 128 -1.46 -8.53 9.61
C GLU A 128 -0.16 -9.15 9.07
N MET A 129 0.26 -8.81 7.85
CA MET A 129 1.54 -9.28 7.30
C MET A 129 2.76 -8.73 8.05
N PHE A 130 2.61 -7.57 8.70
CA PHE A 130 3.69 -6.83 9.39
C PHE A 130 3.53 -6.79 10.92
N SER A 131 2.39 -7.19 11.48
CA SER A 131 2.08 -7.12 12.92
C SER A 131 3.08 -7.86 13.82
N LYS A 132 3.71 -8.94 13.33
CA LYS A 132 4.79 -9.66 14.05
C LYS A 132 6.04 -8.82 14.35
N PHE A 133 6.13 -7.60 13.82
CA PHE A 133 7.24 -6.66 14.08
C PHE A 133 6.85 -5.51 15.03
N ASN A 134 5.56 -5.34 15.37
CA ASN A 134 5.11 -4.28 16.29
C ASN A 134 5.10 -4.70 17.76
N ASP A 135 5.30 -5.99 18.08
CA ASP A 135 5.35 -6.53 19.45
C ASP A 135 6.77 -6.55 20.06
N LYS A 136 7.69 -5.67 19.63
CA LYS A 136 9.03 -5.54 20.22
C LYS A 136 9.42 -4.11 20.52
#